data_AF-A0A7S1C5Q1-F1
#
_entry.id   AF-A0A7S1C5Q1-F1
#
_cell.length_a   1.000
_cell.length_b   1.000
_cell.length_c   1.000
_cell.angle_alpha   90.00
_cell.angle_beta   90.00
_cell.angle_gamma   90.00
#
_symmetry.space_group_name_H-M   'P 1'
#
loop_
_entity.id
_entity.type
_entity.pdbx_description
1 polymer ?
#
loop_
_entity_poly.entity_id
_entity_poly.type
_entity_poly.pdbx_seq_one_letter_code
_entity_poly.pdbx_strand_id
1 'polypeptide(L)'
;ALARMAGAAARKLGGAASIAKALTVAAVAAVLLARGAVAVFRPIEGDGAGRPGEPFAYSDVLPAYADGVAAPTDAGGPGARLVSNLLFGSGPFALSELQVSTMHSAWGQLVAHDLAKTSKGAEAFDIDVPMCDSYKDRDCTGTETMSFLRLQAAAGTGDGEANPRAPVNGVTAALDASVVYGSDGATAAALRDGGGGRLKSHPLDGLPDSDGSV
;
A
#
# COMPACT_ATOMS: atom_id res chain seq x y z
N ALA A 1 -36.89 8.40 27.71
CA ALA A 1 -37.33 9.81 27.64
C ALA A 1 -38.16 10.12 26.38
N LEU A 2 -37.71 9.74 25.18
CA LEU A 2 -38.39 10.03 23.90
C LEU A 2 -39.76 9.35 23.70
N ALA A 3 -39.96 8.10 24.18
CA ALA A 3 -41.27 7.44 24.14
C ALA A 3 -42.35 8.18 24.98
N ARG A 4 -41.95 8.87 26.06
CA ARG A 4 -42.83 9.72 26.86
C ARG A 4 -43.18 11.04 26.14
N MET A 5 -42.30 11.55 25.27
CA MET A 5 -42.56 12.76 24.48
C MET A 5 -43.49 12.47 23.29
N ALA A 6 -43.34 11.31 22.63
CA ALA A 6 -44.25 10.88 21.57
C ALA A 6 -45.69 10.68 22.08
N GLY A 7 -45.86 10.12 23.28
CA GLY A 7 -47.16 9.94 23.93
C GLY A 7 -47.83 11.23 24.44
N ALA A 8 -47.10 12.35 24.49
CA ALA A 8 -47.64 13.66 24.86
C ALA A 8 -48.12 14.45 23.62
N ALA A 9 -47.43 14.30 22.48
CA ALA A 9 -47.84 14.92 21.22
C ALA A 9 -49.16 14.33 20.68
N ALA A 10 -49.35 13.01 20.79
CA ALA A 10 -50.57 12.33 20.35
C ALA A 10 -51.84 12.74 21.13
N ARG A 11 -51.68 13.25 22.36
CA ARG A 11 -52.80 13.66 23.22
C ARG A 11 -53.34 15.07 22.93
N LYS A 12 -52.62 15.88 22.15
CA LYS A 12 -53.00 17.28 21.86
C LYS A 12 -53.68 17.49 20.50
N LEU A 13 -53.74 16.48 19.64
CA LEU A 13 -54.29 16.62 18.30
C LEU A 13 -55.54 15.75 18.11
N GLY A 14 -56.70 16.35 18.35
CA GLY A 14 -58.00 15.72 18.07
C GLY A 14 -58.25 15.62 16.57
N GLY A 15 -58.51 14.40 16.08
CA GLY A 15 -58.99 14.14 14.72
C GLY A 15 -58.18 13.06 13.98
N ALA A 16 -58.87 12.18 13.26
CA ALA A 16 -58.30 11.05 12.53
C ALA A 16 -57.19 11.45 11.53
N ALA A 17 -57.28 12.66 10.94
CA ALA A 17 -56.24 13.22 10.07
C ALA A 17 -54.90 13.48 10.80
N SER A 18 -54.93 13.71 12.11
CA SER A 18 -53.72 13.89 12.91
C SER A 18 -53.04 12.58 13.30
N ILE A 19 -53.81 11.50 13.44
CA ILE A 19 -53.27 10.16 13.73
C ILE A 19 -52.54 9.65 12.48
N ALA A 20 -53.11 9.86 11.29
CA ALA A 20 -52.48 9.52 10.02
C ALA A 20 -51.14 10.25 9.82
N LYS A 21 -51.10 11.58 10.05
CA LYS A 21 -49.84 12.37 10.00
C LYS A 21 -48.80 11.90 11.02
N ALA A 22 -49.23 11.59 12.24
CA ALA A 22 -48.33 11.08 13.28
C ALA A 22 -47.76 9.71 12.92
N LEU A 23 -48.57 8.81 12.35
CA LEU A 23 -48.10 7.52 11.83
C LEU A 23 -47.14 7.69 10.65
N THR A 24 -47.38 8.66 9.77
CA THR A 24 -46.51 8.91 8.62
C THR A 24 -45.16 9.44 9.08
N VAL A 25 -45.12 10.38 10.03
CA VAL A 25 -43.87 10.89 10.62
C VAL A 25 -43.14 9.79 11.39
N ALA A 26 -43.84 8.94 12.14
CA ALA A 26 -43.24 7.80 12.82
C ALA A 26 -42.67 6.76 11.84
N ALA A 27 -43.36 6.48 10.73
CA ALA A 27 -42.88 5.58 9.68
C ALA A 27 -41.68 6.17 8.93
N VAL A 28 -41.69 7.47 8.62
CA VAL A 28 -40.55 8.17 7.99
C VAL A 28 -39.35 8.21 8.96
N ALA A 29 -39.57 8.47 10.24
CA ALA A 29 -38.52 8.40 11.25
C ALA A 29 -37.98 6.96 11.42
N ALA A 30 -38.84 5.94 11.39
CA ALA A 30 -38.43 4.54 11.44
C ALA A 30 -37.67 4.12 10.18
N VAL A 31 -38.04 4.61 9.00
CA VAL A 31 -37.30 4.40 7.75
C VAL A 31 -35.96 5.15 7.77
N LEU A 32 -35.90 6.38 8.31
CA LEU A 32 -34.65 7.12 8.50
C LEU A 32 -33.74 6.49 9.56
N LEU A 33 -34.30 5.90 10.61
CA LEU A 33 -33.58 5.14 11.64
C LEU A 33 -33.12 3.76 11.15
N ALA A 34 -33.93 3.09 10.31
CA ALA A 34 -33.57 1.83 9.65
C ALA A 34 -32.57 2.03 8.51
N ARG A 35 -32.58 3.23 7.89
CA ARG A 35 -31.48 3.77 7.09
C ARG A 35 -30.44 4.46 7.98
N GLY A 36 -30.15 3.88 9.15
CA GLY A 36 -28.89 4.19 9.83
C GLY A 36 -27.81 4.14 8.77
N ALA A 37 -27.08 5.24 8.61
CA ALA A 37 -26.04 5.33 7.60
C ALA A 37 -25.19 4.08 7.74
N VAL A 38 -25.31 3.15 6.78
CA VAL A 38 -24.37 2.04 6.69
C VAL A 38 -23.05 2.76 6.51
N ALA A 39 -22.21 2.73 7.54
CA ALA A 39 -20.87 3.27 7.41
C ALA A 39 -20.25 2.48 6.26
N VAL A 40 -20.06 3.15 5.13
CA VAL A 40 -19.38 2.58 3.97
C VAL A 40 -17.92 2.59 4.35
N PHE A 41 -17.43 1.44 4.79
CA PHE A 41 -16.02 1.24 5.05
C PHE A 41 -15.31 0.86 3.76
N ARG A 42 -14.04 1.26 3.65
CA ARG A 42 -13.20 0.83 2.55
C ARG A 42 -12.88 -0.66 2.70
N PRO A 43 -12.91 -1.48 1.63
CA PRO A 43 -12.44 -2.85 1.68
C PRO A 43 -10.93 -2.92 1.98
N ILE A 44 -10.50 -3.98 2.67
CA ILE A 44 -9.07 -4.19 3.01
C ILE A 44 -8.26 -4.40 1.73
N GLU A 45 -8.80 -5.15 0.78
CA GLU A 45 -8.20 -5.46 -0.51
C GLU A 45 -8.36 -4.33 -1.55
N GLY A 46 -8.93 -3.19 -1.15
CA GLY A 46 -9.35 -2.12 -2.04
C GLY A 46 -10.60 -2.44 -2.87
N ASP A 47 -11.12 -1.42 -3.54
CA ASP A 47 -12.24 -1.48 -4.48
C ASP A 47 -11.83 -0.95 -5.86
N GLY A 48 -12.33 -1.59 -6.92
CA GLY A 48 -12.01 -1.18 -8.29
C GLY A 48 -10.55 -1.46 -8.66
N ALA A 49 -9.87 -0.45 -9.21
CA ALA A 49 -8.48 -0.53 -9.65
C ALA A 49 -7.51 -0.18 -8.52
N GLY A 50 -6.29 -0.72 -8.58
CA GLY A 50 -5.26 -0.53 -7.55
C GLY A 50 -5.34 -1.56 -6.43
N ARG A 51 -5.86 -2.76 -6.74
CA ARG A 51 -5.92 -3.86 -5.78
C ARG A 51 -4.55 -4.56 -5.68
N PRO A 52 -4.25 -5.21 -4.54
CA PRO A 52 -3.05 -6.02 -4.42
C PRO A 52 -3.03 -7.12 -5.48
N GLY A 53 -1.86 -7.37 -6.05
CA GLY A 53 -1.65 -8.34 -7.12
C GLY A 53 -1.81 -7.76 -8.53
N GLU A 54 -2.26 -6.52 -8.68
CA GLU A 54 -2.33 -5.85 -9.98
C GLU A 54 -0.95 -5.36 -10.46
N PRO A 55 -0.71 -5.33 -11.79
CA PRO A 55 0.50 -4.73 -12.34
C PRO A 55 0.54 -3.22 -12.09
N PHE A 56 1.74 -2.65 -11.98
CA PHE A 56 1.88 -1.19 -12.03
C PHE A 56 1.39 -0.65 -13.39
N ALA A 57 0.61 0.43 -13.33
CA ALA A 57 0.15 1.11 -14.53
C ALA A 57 1.25 1.97 -15.16
N TYR A 58 1.27 2.04 -16.49
CA TYR A 58 2.14 2.91 -17.27
C TYR A 58 1.26 3.89 -18.06
N SER A 59 1.40 5.19 -17.85
CA SER A 59 0.57 6.22 -18.52
C SER A 59 1.17 6.73 -19.83
N ASP A 60 2.48 7.00 -19.85
CA ASP A 60 3.09 7.80 -20.92
C ASP A 60 4.25 7.08 -21.63
N VAL A 61 4.89 6.10 -20.99
CA VAL A 61 6.06 5.40 -21.52
C VAL A 61 5.97 3.92 -21.14
N LEU A 62 6.04 3.05 -22.15
CA LEU A 62 6.14 1.61 -21.94
C LEU A 62 7.51 1.22 -21.37
N PRO A 63 7.60 0.12 -20.60
CA PRO A 63 8.88 -0.44 -20.17
C PRO A 63 9.88 -0.60 -21.32
N ALA A 64 11.09 -0.10 -21.12
CA ALA A 64 12.19 -0.25 -22.07
C ALA A 64 12.95 -1.55 -21.78
N TYR A 65 12.65 -2.60 -22.55
CA TYR A 65 13.36 -3.88 -22.55
C TYR A 65 14.20 -4.04 -23.82
N ALA A 66 15.27 -4.82 -23.76
CA ALA A 66 16.17 -5.05 -24.90
C ALA A 66 15.46 -5.73 -26.08
N ASP A 67 14.50 -6.61 -25.76
CA ASP A 67 13.62 -7.32 -26.70
C ASP A 67 12.24 -6.65 -26.82
N GLY A 68 12.03 -5.50 -26.18
CA GLY A 68 10.71 -4.85 -26.09
C GLY A 68 9.68 -5.59 -25.22
N VAL A 69 10.04 -6.72 -24.59
CA VAL A 69 9.09 -7.58 -23.86
C VAL A 69 9.51 -7.79 -22.41
N ALA A 70 10.69 -8.35 -22.14
CA ALA A 70 11.09 -8.73 -20.79
C ALA A 70 12.61 -8.78 -20.56
N ALA A 71 13.44 -8.83 -21.60
CA ALA A 71 14.89 -8.90 -21.45
C ALA A 71 15.44 -7.59 -20.87
N PRO A 72 16.17 -7.61 -19.73
CA PRO A 72 16.83 -6.43 -19.21
C PRO A 72 17.70 -5.78 -20.28
N THR A 73 17.80 -4.46 -20.25
CA THR A 73 18.68 -3.70 -21.13
C THR A 73 19.62 -2.86 -20.27
N ASP A 74 20.89 -2.81 -20.64
CA ASP A 74 21.82 -1.79 -20.17
C ASP A 74 21.81 -0.55 -21.09
N ALA A 75 21.16 -0.65 -22.26
CA ALA A 75 21.23 0.32 -23.35
C ALA A 75 22.67 0.76 -23.69
N GLY A 76 23.67 -0.11 -23.45
CA GLY A 76 25.10 0.21 -23.56
C GLY A 76 25.63 1.19 -22.50
N GLY A 77 24.86 1.43 -21.42
CA GLY A 77 25.22 2.30 -20.31
C GLY A 77 26.14 1.66 -19.28
N PRO A 78 26.71 2.46 -18.35
CA PRO A 78 27.56 1.95 -17.29
C PRO A 78 26.80 1.04 -16.32
N GLY A 79 27.47 0.00 -15.82
CA GLY A 79 26.89 -0.90 -14.81
C GLY A 79 26.48 -0.17 -13.53
N ALA A 80 25.46 -0.69 -12.83
CA ALA A 80 24.85 -0.03 -11.68
C ALA A 80 25.84 0.31 -10.56
N ARG A 81 26.84 -0.55 -10.30
CA ARG A 81 27.87 -0.29 -9.29
C ARG A 81 28.80 0.85 -9.69
N LEU A 82 29.16 0.96 -10.97
CA LEU A 82 29.96 2.08 -11.46
C LEU A 82 29.22 3.40 -11.30
N VAL A 83 27.93 3.45 -11.68
CA VAL A 83 27.08 4.63 -11.46
C VAL A 83 27.00 4.99 -9.98
N SER A 84 26.81 4.00 -9.11
CA SER A 84 26.80 4.18 -7.65
C SER A 84 28.08 4.83 -7.14
N ASN A 85 29.24 4.36 -7.58
CA ASN A 85 30.53 4.92 -7.17
C ASN A 85 30.73 6.37 -7.66
N LEU A 86 30.31 6.66 -8.89
CA LEU A 86 30.51 7.97 -9.51
C LEU A 86 29.56 9.05 -8.96
N LEU A 87 28.31 8.70 -8.64
CA LEU A 87 27.27 9.67 -8.29
C LEU A 87 26.87 9.66 -6.81
N PHE A 88 26.96 8.51 -6.14
CA PHE A 88 26.45 8.31 -4.78
C PHE A 88 27.56 8.00 -3.77
N GLY A 89 28.82 8.18 -4.15
CA GLY A 89 29.96 8.09 -3.25
C GLY A 89 29.81 9.06 -2.07
N SER A 90 30.38 8.70 -0.93
CA SER A 90 30.24 9.45 0.32
C SER A 90 30.78 10.89 0.19
N GLY A 91 29.86 11.85 0.09
CA GLY A 91 30.16 13.27 0.28
C GLY A 91 30.29 13.64 1.77
N PRO A 92 30.70 14.87 2.09
CA PRO A 92 30.63 15.36 3.46
C PRO A 92 29.18 15.29 3.97
N PHE A 93 29.02 15.07 5.28
CA PHE A 93 27.71 15.17 5.91
C PHE A 93 27.11 16.55 5.62
N ALA A 94 25.87 16.57 5.12
CA ALA A 94 25.12 17.78 4.85
C ALA A 94 23.76 17.68 5.54
N LEU A 95 23.33 18.79 6.15
CA LEU A 95 21.96 18.94 6.63
C LEU A 95 21.04 19.24 5.44
N SER A 96 19.77 18.86 5.56
CA SER A 96 18.76 19.24 4.57
C SER A 96 18.67 20.75 4.43
N GLU A 97 18.83 21.27 3.21
CA GLU A 97 18.65 22.70 2.89
C GLU A 97 17.23 23.20 3.20
N LEU A 98 16.23 22.32 3.08
CA LEU A 98 14.83 22.58 3.43
C LEU A 98 14.56 22.57 4.95
N GLN A 99 15.59 22.34 5.78
CA GLN A 99 15.51 22.30 7.25
C GLN A 99 14.46 21.31 7.78
N VAL A 100 14.22 20.20 7.07
CA VAL A 100 13.31 19.14 7.53
C VAL A 100 14.03 18.16 8.46
N SER A 101 13.27 17.58 9.40
CA SER A 101 13.78 16.56 10.32
C SER A 101 13.82 15.18 9.67
N THR A 102 14.54 14.23 10.27
CA THR A 102 14.53 12.82 9.85
C THR A 102 13.12 12.21 9.83
N MET A 103 12.19 12.73 10.65
CA MET A 103 10.80 12.28 10.65
C MET A 103 10.11 12.54 9.30
N HIS A 104 10.53 13.57 8.56
CA HIS A 104 10.01 13.83 7.21
C HIS A 104 10.30 12.65 6.27
N SER A 105 11.55 12.17 6.24
CA SER A 105 11.94 11.02 5.42
C SER A 105 11.31 9.72 5.90
N ALA A 106 11.20 9.53 7.22
CA ALA A 106 10.53 8.36 7.80
C ALA A 106 9.03 8.31 7.43
N TRP A 107 8.35 9.45 7.48
CA TRP A 107 6.96 9.56 7.04
C TRP A 107 6.81 9.31 5.53
N GLY A 108 7.76 9.82 4.72
CA GLY A 108 7.82 9.51 3.30
C GLY A 108 7.92 8.01 3.02
N GLN A 109 8.72 7.28 3.80
CA GLN A 109 8.81 5.82 3.71
C GLN A 109 7.49 5.14 4.09
N LEU A 110 6.84 5.58 5.16
CA LEU A 110 5.53 5.04 5.58
C LEU A 110 4.50 5.20 4.46
N VAL A 111 4.42 6.39 3.87
CA VAL A 111 3.52 6.68 2.74
C VAL A 111 3.87 5.82 1.52
N ALA A 112 5.15 5.68 1.19
CA ALA A 112 5.57 4.84 0.07
C ALA A 112 5.20 3.36 0.28
N HIS A 113 5.35 2.85 1.50
CA HIS A 113 4.97 1.48 1.86
C HIS A 113 3.45 1.24 1.86
N ASP A 114 2.65 2.30 2.02
CA ASP A 114 1.19 2.23 1.92
C ASP A 114 0.71 2.17 0.46
N LEU A 115 1.54 2.64 -0.48
CA LEU A 115 1.21 2.74 -1.91
C LEU A 115 1.77 1.58 -2.73
N ALA A 116 2.95 1.07 -2.36
CA ALA A 116 3.70 0.15 -3.19
C ALA A 116 4.55 -0.82 -2.38
N LYS A 117 4.46 -2.10 -2.73
CA LYS A 117 5.32 -3.17 -2.22
C LYS A 117 5.63 -4.14 -3.35
N THR A 118 6.90 -4.33 -3.67
CA THR A 118 7.34 -5.29 -4.68
C THR A 118 8.03 -6.48 -4.01
N SER A 119 7.84 -7.65 -4.60
CA SER A 119 8.49 -8.89 -4.16
C SER A 119 9.63 -9.25 -5.11
N LYS A 120 10.67 -9.87 -4.57
CA LYS A 120 11.74 -10.48 -5.39
C LYS A 120 11.16 -11.67 -6.15
N GLY A 121 11.46 -11.76 -7.43
CA GLY A 121 11.22 -12.94 -8.25
C GLY A 121 12.35 -13.97 -8.12
N ALA A 122 12.36 -14.97 -9.00
CA ALA A 122 13.37 -16.02 -9.02
C ALA A 122 14.51 -15.78 -10.03
N GLU A 123 14.38 -14.77 -10.88
CA GLU A 123 15.35 -14.51 -11.95
C GLU A 123 16.52 -13.67 -11.43
N ALA A 124 17.72 -14.26 -11.46
CA ALA A 124 18.95 -13.57 -11.14
C ALA A 124 19.30 -12.55 -12.23
N PHE A 125 19.78 -11.40 -11.79
CA PHE A 125 20.30 -10.34 -12.65
C PHE A 125 21.40 -9.61 -11.87
N ASP A 126 22.44 -10.36 -11.54
CA ASP A 126 23.52 -9.92 -10.66
C ASP A 126 24.21 -8.66 -11.20
N ILE A 127 24.71 -7.85 -10.27
CA ILE A 127 25.34 -6.58 -10.58
C ILE A 127 26.85 -6.80 -10.65
N ASP A 128 27.42 -6.61 -11.83
CA ASP A 128 28.86 -6.65 -12.02
C ASP A 128 29.57 -5.56 -11.19
N VAL A 129 30.65 -5.97 -10.52
CA VAL A 129 31.49 -5.08 -9.73
C VAL A 129 32.67 -4.63 -10.59
N PRO A 130 32.96 -3.32 -10.70
CA PRO A 130 34.14 -2.84 -11.40
C PRO A 130 35.42 -3.45 -10.84
N MET A 131 36.36 -3.82 -11.71
CA MET A 131 37.68 -4.29 -11.29
C MET A 131 38.33 -3.29 -10.32
N CYS A 132 38.93 -3.79 -9.26
CA CYS A 132 39.53 -2.98 -8.19
C CYS A 132 38.53 -2.09 -7.44
N ASP A 133 37.23 -2.40 -7.44
CA ASP A 133 36.26 -1.73 -6.58
C ASP A 133 36.72 -1.86 -5.13
N SER A 134 37.00 -0.72 -4.50
CA SER A 134 37.54 -0.71 -3.14
C SER A 134 36.65 -1.46 -2.14
N TYR A 135 35.34 -1.54 -2.31
CA TYR A 135 34.49 -2.21 -1.36
C TYR A 135 34.21 -3.68 -1.71
N LYS A 136 34.03 -3.97 -3.00
CA LYS A 136 33.50 -5.26 -3.47
C LYS A 136 34.49 -6.11 -4.29
N ASP A 137 35.61 -5.55 -4.75
CA ASP A 137 36.67 -6.27 -5.48
C ASP A 137 38.06 -5.78 -5.05
N ARG A 138 38.39 -5.97 -3.77
CA ARG A 138 39.64 -5.41 -3.18
C ARG A 138 40.91 -6.02 -3.78
N ASP A 139 40.81 -7.26 -4.25
CA ASP A 139 41.93 -8.01 -4.83
C ASP A 139 42.07 -7.80 -6.35
N CYS A 140 41.30 -6.87 -6.93
CA CYS A 140 41.37 -6.51 -8.35
C CYS A 140 41.15 -7.70 -9.29
N THR A 141 40.25 -8.61 -8.95
CA THR A 141 40.00 -9.83 -9.75
C THR A 141 39.24 -9.52 -11.04
N GLY A 142 38.38 -8.49 -11.02
CA GLY A 142 37.47 -8.19 -12.13
C GLY A 142 36.37 -9.23 -12.34
N THR A 143 36.15 -10.15 -11.40
CA THR A 143 35.15 -11.22 -11.50
C THR A 143 34.07 -11.17 -10.43
N GLU A 144 34.16 -10.22 -9.49
CA GLU A 144 33.21 -10.08 -8.40
C GLU A 144 31.83 -9.59 -8.89
N THR A 145 30.78 -10.08 -8.24
CA THR A 145 29.39 -9.69 -8.52
C THR A 145 28.61 -9.49 -7.22
N MET A 146 27.53 -8.73 -7.29
CA MET A 146 26.57 -8.60 -6.20
C MET A 146 25.26 -9.26 -6.59
N SER A 147 24.78 -10.20 -5.77
CA SER A 147 23.56 -10.92 -6.06
C SER A 147 22.35 -9.98 -6.12
N PHE A 148 21.58 -10.07 -7.19
CA PHE A 148 20.36 -9.31 -7.37
C PHE A 148 19.30 -10.17 -8.07
N LEU A 149 18.08 -10.11 -7.55
CA LEU A 149 16.92 -10.78 -8.14
C LEU A 149 16.01 -9.73 -8.76
N ARG A 150 15.59 -9.98 -9.99
CA ARG A 150 14.56 -9.15 -10.63
C ARG A 150 13.26 -9.23 -9.83
N LEU A 151 12.46 -8.18 -9.93
CA LEU A 151 11.14 -8.15 -9.31
C LEU A 151 10.22 -9.24 -9.90
N GLN A 152 9.30 -9.72 -9.06
CA GLN A 152 8.22 -10.62 -9.46
C GLN A 152 7.39 -9.95 -10.55
N ALA A 153 7.21 -10.65 -11.67
CA ALA A 153 6.33 -10.20 -12.75
C ALA A 153 4.86 -10.41 -12.35
N ALA A 154 4.01 -9.48 -12.74
CA ALA A 154 2.57 -9.64 -12.65
C ALA A 154 2.09 -10.71 -13.65
N ALA A 155 1.16 -11.55 -13.21
CA ALA A 155 0.55 -12.56 -14.07
C ALA A 155 -0.17 -11.90 -15.26
N GLY A 156 -0.02 -12.48 -16.46
CA GLY A 156 -0.63 -11.94 -17.68
C GLY A 156 0.12 -10.76 -18.32
N THR A 157 1.38 -10.52 -17.93
CA THR A 157 2.27 -9.52 -18.57
C THR A 157 3.50 -10.19 -19.17
N GLY A 158 4.18 -9.52 -20.09
CA GLY A 158 5.41 -10.01 -20.72
C GLY A 158 5.19 -11.04 -21.82
N ASP A 159 4.05 -11.00 -22.51
CA ASP A 159 3.70 -11.89 -23.62
C ASP A 159 3.89 -11.25 -25.01
N GLY A 160 4.28 -9.97 -25.07
CA GLY A 160 4.67 -9.29 -26.30
C GLY A 160 4.96 -7.81 -26.12
N GLU A 161 5.39 -7.14 -27.19
CA GLU A 161 5.76 -5.71 -27.14
C GLU A 161 4.58 -4.79 -26.79
N ALA A 162 3.35 -5.22 -27.10
CA ALA A 162 2.12 -4.50 -26.74
C ALA A 162 1.70 -4.73 -25.27
N ASN A 163 2.29 -5.72 -24.59
CA ASN A 163 2.04 -6.06 -23.19
C ASN A 163 3.35 -6.55 -22.54
N PRO A 164 4.35 -5.65 -22.41
CA PRO A 164 5.64 -5.99 -21.85
C PRO A 164 5.50 -6.38 -20.37
N ARG A 165 6.54 -7.00 -19.83
CA ARG A 165 6.59 -7.43 -18.44
C ARG A 165 6.38 -6.23 -17.51
N ALA A 166 5.49 -6.37 -16.53
CA ALA A 166 5.29 -5.39 -15.47
C ALA A 166 5.56 -6.02 -14.09
N PRO A 167 6.14 -5.30 -13.13
CA PRO A 167 6.16 -5.74 -11.74
C PRO A 167 4.75 -5.76 -11.14
N VAL A 168 4.54 -6.62 -10.16
CA VAL A 168 3.31 -6.67 -9.37
C VAL A 168 3.39 -5.75 -8.15
N ASN A 169 2.30 -5.04 -7.84
CA ASN A 169 2.15 -4.36 -6.55
C ASN A 169 1.47 -5.29 -5.54
N GLY A 170 2.15 -5.61 -4.44
CA GLY A 170 1.67 -6.52 -3.40
C GLY A 170 0.76 -5.88 -2.35
N VAL A 171 0.53 -4.56 -2.42
CA VAL A 171 -0.38 -3.82 -1.54
C VAL A 171 -1.39 -3.02 -2.37
N THR A 172 -2.34 -2.38 -1.71
CA THR A 172 -3.27 -1.46 -2.35
C THR A 172 -2.53 -0.23 -2.87
N ALA A 173 -2.98 0.35 -3.98
CA ALA A 173 -2.36 1.55 -4.56
C ALA A 173 -2.91 2.87 -3.98
N ALA A 174 -3.81 2.80 -3.00
CA ALA A 174 -4.40 3.98 -2.37
C ALA A 174 -3.74 4.27 -1.03
N LEU A 175 -3.77 5.53 -0.60
CA LEU A 175 -3.45 5.89 0.78
C LEU A 175 -4.63 5.53 1.69
N ASP A 176 -4.55 4.35 2.27
CA ASP A 176 -5.63 3.69 3.00
C ASP A 176 -5.17 3.05 4.31
N ALA A 177 -3.91 3.25 4.68
CA ALA A 177 -3.25 2.66 5.84
C ALA A 177 -3.17 1.12 5.79
N SER A 178 -3.07 0.52 4.60
CA SER A 178 -2.69 -0.88 4.40
C SER A 178 -1.38 -1.27 5.10
N VAL A 179 -0.44 -0.33 5.28
CA VAL A 179 0.77 -0.55 6.09
C VAL A 179 0.46 -0.84 7.57
N VAL A 180 -0.72 -0.44 8.05
CA VAL A 180 -1.20 -0.67 9.42
C VAL A 180 -2.22 -1.81 9.49
N TYR A 181 -3.13 -1.88 8.53
CA TYR A 181 -4.28 -2.78 8.59
C TYR A 181 -4.15 -4.01 7.68
N GLY A 182 -3.10 -4.10 6.87
CA GLY A 182 -2.91 -5.13 5.86
C GLY A 182 -3.61 -4.81 4.54
N SER A 183 -3.27 -5.59 3.52
CA SER A 183 -3.87 -5.51 2.17
C SER A 183 -4.70 -6.74 1.82
N ASP A 184 -4.87 -7.69 2.75
CA ASP A 184 -5.75 -8.84 2.60
C ASP A 184 -6.50 -9.13 3.90
N GLY A 185 -7.71 -9.69 3.78
CA GLY A 185 -8.59 -9.94 4.91
C GLY A 185 -8.03 -10.91 5.95
N ALA A 186 -7.15 -11.84 5.57
CA ALA A 186 -6.53 -12.76 6.52
C ALA A 186 -5.51 -12.03 7.40
N THR A 187 -4.65 -11.21 6.81
CA THR A 187 -3.71 -10.32 7.53
C THR A 187 -4.48 -9.35 8.42
N ALA A 188 -5.50 -8.68 7.90
CA ALA A 188 -6.31 -7.74 8.68
C ALA A 188 -6.99 -8.42 9.87
N ALA A 189 -7.51 -9.64 9.71
CA ALA A 189 -8.07 -10.41 10.81
C ALA A 189 -7.00 -10.83 11.83
N ALA A 190 -5.82 -11.24 11.36
CA ALA A 190 -4.70 -11.66 12.21
C ALA A 190 -4.15 -10.52 13.08
N LEU A 191 -4.17 -9.28 12.56
CA LEU A 191 -3.71 -8.09 13.28
C LEU A 191 -4.71 -7.59 14.35
N ARG A 192 -5.97 -8.03 14.31
CA ARG A 192 -7.03 -7.56 15.23
C ARG A 192 -7.09 -8.41 16.50
N ASP A 193 -7.37 -7.76 17.62
CA ASP A 193 -7.59 -8.39 18.93
C ASP A 193 -8.87 -9.26 18.95
N GLY A 194 -9.77 -9.07 17.98
CA GLY A 194 -11.05 -9.77 17.90
C GLY A 194 -12.14 -9.20 18.83
N GLY A 195 -11.80 -8.26 19.71
CA GLY A 195 -12.74 -7.59 20.62
C GLY A 195 -12.47 -6.09 20.74
N GLY A 196 -13.52 -5.32 21.03
CA GLY A 196 -13.40 -3.89 21.38
C GLY A 196 -12.85 -2.96 20.29
N GLY A 197 -12.68 -3.44 19.05
CA GLY A 197 -12.20 -2.62 17.92
C GLY A 197 -10.69 -2.31 17.95
N ARG A 198 -9.88 -3.13 18.61
CA ARG A 198 -8.43 -2.92 18.77
C ARG A 198 -7.60 -3.77 17.81
N LEU A 199 -6.39 -3.30 17.52
CA LEU A 199 -5.29 -4.13 17.03
C LEU A 199 -4.67 -4.90 18.20
N LYS A 200 -4.03 -6.02 17.89
CA LYS A 200 -3.24 -6.77 18.87
C LYS A 200 -2.04 -5.94 19.29
N SER A 201 -1.78 -5.92 20.58
CA SER A 201 -0.58 -5.32 21.15
C SER A 201 -0.13 -6.12 22.35
N HIS A 202 1.18 -6.10 22.56
CA HIS A 202 1.81 -6.78 23.65
C HIS A 202 1.42 -6.09 24.99
N PRO A 203 0.94 -6.84 26.01
CA PRO A 203 0.34 -6.24 27.20
C PRO A 203 1.26 -5.36 28.05
N LEU A 204 2.59 -5.51 27.93
CA LEU A 204 3.56 -4.82 28.79
C LEU A 204 4.01 -3.47 28.23
N ASP A 205 4.19 -3.36 26.92
CA ASP A 205 4.77 -2.18 26.25
C ASP A 205 3.85 -1.58 25.18
N GLY A 206 2.73 -2.24 24.87
CA GLY A 206 1.75 -1.77 23.89
C GLY A 206 2.24 -1.83 22.45
N LEU A 207 3.37 -2.50 22.18
CA LEU A 207 3.90 -2.67 20.83
C LEU A 207 3.09 -3.71 20.06
N PRO A 208 3.08 -3.68 18.72
CA PRO A 208 2.38 -4.69 17.91
C PRO A 208 2.83 -6.11 18.28
N ASP A 209 1.86 -6.99 18.55
CA ASP A 209 2.10 -8.40 18.91
C ASP A 209 2.16 -9.28 17.64
N SER A 210 3.08 -8.93 16.75
CA SER A 210 3.38 -9.68 15.52
C SER A 210 4.88 -9.92 15.43
N ASP A 211 5.29 -11.13 15.11
CA ASP A 211 6.71 -11.49 14.88
C ASP A 211 7.29 -10.93 13.57
N GLY A 212 6.52 -10.08 12.86
CA GLY A 212 6.90 -9.48 11.59
C GLY A 212 6.84 -10.44 10.40
N SER A 213 6.35 -11.69 10.59
CA SER A 213 6.12 -12.62 9.49
C SER A 213 4.72 -12.44 8.90
N VAL A 214 4.66 -11.62 7.85
CA VAL A 214 3.56 -11.57 6.87
C VAL A 214 4.12 -11.69 5.47
#